data_AF-A0A9C8TWL9-F1
#
_entry.id   AF-A0A9C8TWL9-F1
#
_cell.length_a   1.000
_cell.length_b   1.000
_cell.length_c   1.000
_cell.angle_alpha   90.00
_cell.angle_beta   90.00
_cell.angle_gamma   90.00
#
_symmetry.space_group_name_H-M   'P 1'
#
loop_
_entity.id
_entity.type
_entity.pdbx_description
1 polymer ?
#
loop_
_entity_poly.entity_id
_entity_poly.type
_entity_poly.pdbx_seq_one_letter_code
_entity_poly.pdbx_strand_id
1 'polypeptide(L)'
;MPGAPAPDRTRPGAAPGADRTGPRRPPARSRQYVAALARRFRPIVSTTRMTLTPHQVGALEQVDGYRRLPISQAPFMHAPEAARTIFLVTATAACGPLLGGLFFFGWRAVHLALVAMISCVTIEWLYFRVTRTPSLLGRSHAALTGILLALTLPPFAPWHVAVIGAAFAIIVGKGVFGGVGHFVWQPALVGRLVVALMFPALAVGPSSAFPGQWPILPRNKVVVGDINNYRATKDYRQWEDRRSPPRTDAMLVTRPEAHLAPLTRGKPAFSALARAPLGLDRLMPAALLTTPSPKDLLLGAVPGGIGETSTVLIIIAGLYLIYRNFTRWQLPVSILVAAAAVVAIAPIHLITDREFTVWYPITYEGVDVGMLYVIHHLASGGLVLSAFFLATEMTTRPITMKGQVLYGAGIGVLAMLLRLYTRFPLPCYMAVLVMNTFSLTIDRLWRPRAFGITRWAALTKWHVRT
;
A
#
# COMPACT_ATOMS: atom_id res chain seq x y z
N MET A 1 43.11 -67.62 -65.71
CA MET A 1 42.19 -68.72 -66.08
C MET A 1 41.34 -69.05 -64.86
N PRO A 2 40.03 -69.32 -64.98
CA PRO A 2 38.94 -68.40 -65.35
C PRO A 2 37.80 -68.40 -64.30
N GLY A 3 36.79 -67.53 -64.45
CA GLY A 3 35.46 -67.78 -63.87
C GLY A 3 34.65 -66.57 -63.37
N ALA A 4 34.04 -65.84 -64.30
CA ALA A 4 32.94 -64.87 -64.10
C ALA A 4 31.62 -65.61 -63.67
N PRO A 5 30.42 -64.97 -63.49
CA PRO A 5 30.07 -63.57 -63.80
C PRO A 5 29.13 -62.84 -62.81
N ALA A 6 28.97 -61.53 -63.02
CA ALA A 6 27.84 -60.72 -62.53
C ALA A 6 26.55 -61.07 -63.32
N PRO A 7 25.34 -60.60 -62.90
CA PRO A 7 24.97 -59.26 -63.36
C PRO A 7 24.00 -58.46 -62.45
N ASP A 8 24.04 -57.17 -62.73
CA ASP A 8 22.95 -56.20 -62.84
C ASP A 8 22.34 -55.43 -61.65
N ARG A 9 22.24 -54.13 -61.93
CA ARG A 9 21.64 -53.03 -61.19
C ARG A 9 20.12 -53.10 -61.36
N THR A 10 19.36 -52.62 -60.38
CA THR A 10 18.44 -51.48 -60.58
C THR A 10 17.59 -51.18 -59.33
N ARG A 11 17.55 -49.87 -59.06
CA ARG A 11 16.56 -49.05 -58.32
C ARG A 11 16.84 -48.62 -56.87
N PRO A 12 16.46 -47.37 -56.54
CA PRO A 12 17.20 -46.50 -55.61
C PRO A 12 16.32 -45.97 -54.46
N GLY A 13 16.88 -45.11 -53.61
CA GLY A 13 16.12 -43.96 -53.10
C GLY A 13 16.12 -43.75 -51.59
N ALA A 14 16.69 -42.61 -51.20
CA ALA A 14 16.61 -41.97 -49.90
C ALA A 14 15.18 -41.43 -49.57
N ALA A 15 15.00 -41.07 -48.29
CA ALA A 15 13.90 -40.28 -47.69
C ALA A 15 13.57 -38.97 -48.49
N PRO A 16 12.44 -38.22 -48.30
CA PRO A 16 11.84 -37.78 -47.01
C PRO A 16 10.30 -37.40 -46.97
N GLY A 17 9.77 -37.03 -45.79
CA GLY A 17 8.77 -35.94 -45.66
C GLY A 17 7.26 -36.22 -45.39
N ALA A 18 6.77 -35.64 -44.28
CA ALA A 18 5.45 -35.00 -44.02
C ALA A 18 4.11 -35.81 -43.84
N ASP A 19 3.62 -35.72 -42.58
CA ASP A 19 2.27 -35.32 -42.11
C ASP A 19 1.01 -36.21 -42.28
N ARG A 20 0.29 -36.42 -41.13
CA ARG A 20 -1.18 -36.30 -40.93
C ARG A 20 -1.80 -37.24 -39.86
N THR A 21 -2.28 -36.59 -38.79
CA THR A 21 -3.57 -36.77 -38.07
C THR A 21 -4.05 -38.15 -37.57
N GLY A 22 -4.14 -38.28 -36.23
CA GLY A 22 -5.05 -39.20 -35.53
C GLY A 22 -4.66 -39.43 -34.07
N PRO A 23 -5.57 -39.32 -33.08
CA PRO A 23 -5.24 -39.63 -31.69
C PRO A 23 -5.05 -41.14 -31.53
N ARG A 24 -3.79 -41.58 -31.32
CA ARG A 24 -3.48 -42.97 -30.98
C ARG A 24 -4.19 -43.33 -29.67
N ARG A 25 -5.18 -44.23 -29.76
CA ARG A 25 -5.86 -44.82 -28.59
C ARG A 25 -4.83 -45.50 -27.69
N PRO A 26 -4.85 -45.28 -26.36
CA PRO A 26 -3.94 -45.99 -25.46
C PRO A 26 -4.26 -47.49 -25.42
N PRO A 27 -3.26 -48.36 -25.22
CA PRO A 27 -3.42 -49.81 -25.26
C PRO A 27 -4.38 -50.32 -24.18
N ALA A 28 -5.11 -51.40 -24.51
CA ALA A 28 -6.26 -51.94 -23.77
C ALA A 28 -6.01 -52.25 -22.27
N ARG A 29 -4.75 -52.44 -21.85
CA ARG A 29 -4.37 -52.68 -20.44
C ARG A 29 -4.60 -51.46 -19.54
N SER A 30 -4.56 -50.23 -20.07
CA SER A 30 -4.81 -49.00 -19.29
C SER A 30 -6.28 -48.81 -18.90
N ARG A 31 -7.22 -49.30 -19.73
CA ARG A 31 -8.66 -49.24 -19.44
C ARG A 31 -9.08 -50.16 -18.30
N GLN A 32 -8.45 -51.32 -18.17
CA GLN A 32 -8.72 -52.24 -17.07
C GLN A 32 -8.24 -51.68 -15.73
N TYR A 33 -7.10 -50.98 -15.71
CA TYR A 33 -6.59 -50.35 -14.49
C TYR A 33 -7.46 -49.17 -14.04
N VAL A 34 -7.92 -48.33 -14.98
CA VAL A 34 -8.83 -47.20 -14.68
C VAL A 34 -10.23 -47.69 -14.29
N ALA A 35 -10.74 -48.75 -14.93
CA ALA A 35 -12.03 -49.35 -14.56
C ALA A 35 -11.97 -50.07 -13.19
N ALA A 36 -10.84 -50.70 -12.85
CA ALA A 36 -10.62 -51.30 -11.53
C ALA A 36 -10.50 -50.25 -10.42
N LEU A 37 -9.83 -49.11 -10.68
CA LEU A 37 -9.75 -48.00 -9.74
C LEU A 37 -11.10 -47.30 -9.53
N ALA A 38 -11.88 -47.14 -10.60
CA ALA A 38 -13.22 -46.55 -10.57
C ALA A 38 -14.25 -47.44 -9.85
N ARG A 39 -14.08 -48.77 -9.85
CA ARG A 39 -14.90 -49.68 -9.04
C ARG A 39 -14.54 -49.66 -7.54
N ARG A 40 -13.29 -49.28 -7.19
CA ARG A 40 -12.81 -49.25 -5.80
C ARG A 40 -13.09 -47.91 -5.09
N PHE A 41 -13.42 -46.86 -5.83
CA PHE A 41 -13.81 -45.55 -5.29
C PHE A 41 -15.17 -45.10 -5.85
N ARG A 42 -16.25 -45.78 -5.43
CA ARG A 42 -17.56 -45.11 -5.41
C ARG A 42 -17.56 -44.14 -4.22
N PRO A 43 -17.93 -42.86 -4.38
CA PRO A 43 -18.18 -42.00 -3.25
C PRO A 43 -19.46 -42.50 -2.57
N ILE A 44 -19.33 -43.13 -1.40
CA ILE A 44 -20.46 -43.38 -0.51
C ILE A 44 -20.82 -42.03 0.11
N VAL A 45 -21.70 -41.30 -0.56
CA VAL A 45 -22.51 -40.26 0.07
C VAL A 45 -23.96 -40.72 -0.07
N SER A 46 -24.33 -41.68 0.78
CA SER A 46 -25.72 -41.93 1.13
C SER A 46 -25.82 -41.74 2.64
N THR A 47 -26.38 -40.60 3.05
CA THR A 47 -26.77 -40.32 4.43
C THR A 47 -28.00 -41.17 4.75
N THR A 48 -27.82 -42.49 4.83
CA THR A 48 -28.82 -43.38 5.43
C THR A 48 -28.58 -43.31 6.93
N ARG A 49 -29.46 -42.64 7.68
CA ARG A 49 -29.49 -42.79 9.14
C ARG A 49 -29.75 -44.26 9.45
N MET A 50 -28.69 -44.98 9.78
CA MET A 50 -28.77 -46.35 10.26
C MET A 50 -29.25 -46.27 11.71
N THR A 51 -30.56 -46.41 11.94
CA THR A 51 -31.10 -46.61 13.29
C THR A 51 -30.69 -47.99 13.77
N LEU A 52 -29.59 -48.05 14.53
CA LEU A 52 -29.15 -49.25 15.22
C LEU A 52 -30.18 -49.59 16.30
N THR A 53 -30.66 -50.84 16.33
CA THR A 53 -31.52 -51.33 17.41
C THR A 53 -30.69 -51.53 18.69
N PRO A 54 -31.29 -51.40 19.90
CA PRO A 54 -30.56 -51.44 21.17
C PRO A 54 -29.68 -52.70 21.34
N HIS A 55 -30.10 -53.82 20.74
CA HIS A 55 -29.38 -55.08 20.80
C HIS A 55 -28.06 -55.11 20.02
N GLN A 56 -27.89 -54.22 19.01
CA GLN A 56 -26.65 -54.09 18.25
C GLN A 56 -25.64 -53.13 18.90
N VAL A 57 -26.09 -52.28 19.84
CA VAL A 57 -25.22 -51.38 20.60
C VAL A 57 -24.43 -52.17 21.65
N GLY A 58 -25.08 -53.12 22.34
CA GLY A 58 -24.41 -53.95 23.36
C GLY A 58 -23.31 -54.87 22.83
N ALA A 59 -23.38 -55.30 21.55
CA ALA A 59 -22.34 -56.11 20.93
C ALA A 59 -21.08 -55.32 20.54
N LEU A 60 -21.19 -53.99 20.40
CA LEU A 60 -20.06 -53.10 20.11
C LEU A 60 -19.38 -52.58 21.38
N GLU A 61 -20.08 -52.57 22.51
CA GLU A 61 -19.55 -52.16 23.81
C GLU A 61 -18.55 -53.18 24.40
N GLN A 62 -18.61 -54.44 23.95
CA GLN A 62 -17.73 -55.52 24.43
C GLN A 62 -16.36 -55.57 23.71
N VAL A 63 -16.10 -54.69 22.74
CA VAL A 63 -14.82 -54.56 22.02
C VAL A 63 -14.01 -53.37 22.53
N ASP A 64 -14.20 -52.97 23.80
CA ASP A 64 -13.46 -51.90 24.47
C ASP A 64 -12.05 -52.33 24.95
N GLY A 65 -11.32 -53.03 24.07
CA GLY A 65 -9.87 -53.24 24.16
C GLY A 65 -9.05 -52.22 23.36
N TYR A 66 -9.70 -51.34 22.58
CA TYR A 66 -9.01 -50.25 21.91
C TYR A 66 -8.84 -49.07 22.86
N ARG A 67 -7.69 -49.06 23.55
CA ARG A 67 -7.08 -47.88 24.15
C ARG A 67 -7.41 -46.69 23.25
N ARG A 68 -8.14 -45.68 23.76
CA ARG A 68 -8.39 -44.43 23.02
C ARG A 68 -7.05 -43.84 22.63
N LEU A 69 -6.56 -44.19 21.44
CA LEU A 69 -5.37 -43.57 20.87
C LEU A 69 -5.75 -42.11 20.72
N PRO A 70 -5.12 -41.18 21.47
CA PRO A 70 -5.39 -39.77 21.24
C PRO A 70 -5.11 -39.56 19.75
N ILE A 71 -6.14 -39.15 19.02
CA ILE A 71 -6.00 -38.80 17.60
C ILE A 71 -5.01 -37.65 17.62
N SER A 72 -3.73 -37.97 17.39
CA SER A 72 -2.67 -37.00 17.24
C SER A 72 -3.06 -36.19 16.03
N GLN A 73 -3.66 -35.02 16.25
CA GLN A 73 -3.75 -34.03 15.19
C GLN A 73 -2.32 -33.86 14.67
N ALA A 74 -2.15 -33.92 13.35
CA ALA A 74 -0.84 -33.69 12.76
C ALA A 74 -0.28 -32.40 13.38
N PRO A 75 0.93 -32.42 13.97
CA PRO A 75 1.44 -31.25 14.68
C PRO A 75 1.48 -30.11 13.68
N PHE A 76 0.59 -29.13 13.85
CA PHE A 76 0.68 -27.88 13.13
C PHE A 76 1.98 -27.24 13.61
N MET A 77 3.03 -27.31 12.77
CA MET A 77 4.28 -26.60 13.00
C MET A 77 3.91 -25.18 13.45
N HIS A 78 4.29 -24.82 14.67
CA HIS A 78 3.94 -23.52 15.23
C HIS A 78 4.36 -22.44 14.23
N ALA A 79 3.40 -21.58 13.85
CA ALA A 79 3.75 -20.36 13.16
C ALA A 79 4.73 -19.61 14.06
N PRO A 80 5.92 -19.23 13.56
CA PRO A 80 7.02 -18.76 14.40
C PRO A 80 6.69 -17.49 15.20
N GLU A 81 5.67 -16.73 14.81
CA GLU A 81 5.30 -15.49 15.47
C GLU A 81 3.78 -15.27 15.55
N ALA A 82 3.32 -14.79 16.72
CA ALA A 82 1.93 -14.41 16.93
C ALA A 82 1.59 -13.09 16.21
N ALA A 83 0.38 -12.96 15.68
CA ALA A 83 -0.08 -11.72 15.03
C ALA A 83 0.05 -10.47 15.93
N ARG A 84 -0.07 -10.65 17.26
CA ARG A 84 0.22 -9.59 18.25
C ARG A 84 1.63 -9.02 18.10
N THR A 85 2.64 -9.88 17.91
CA THR A 85 4.04 -9.48 17.75
C THR A 85 4.21 -8.64 16.49
N ILE A 86 3.59 -9.05 15.39
CA ILE A 86 3.68 -8.31 14.12
C ILE A 86 3.11 -6.90 14.29
N PHE A 87 1.92 -6.75 14.91
CA PHE A 87 1.33 -5.43 15.15
C PHE A 87 2.17 -4.55 16.08
N LEU A 88 2.77 -5.14 17.13
CA LEU A 88 3.66 -4.41 18.02
C LEU A 88 4.92 -3.94 17.29
N VAL A 89 5.53 -4.80 16.46
CA VAL A 89 6.73 -4.39 15.71
C VAL A 89 6.39 -3.30 14.69
N THR A 90 5.26 -3.39 13.99
CA THR A 90 4.80 -2.31 13.10
C THR A 90 4.56 -1.01 13.87
N ALA A 91 3.97 -1.08 15.07
CA ALA A 91 3.78 0.09 15.92
C ALA A 91 5.12 0.70 16.37
N THR A 92 6.12 -0.13 16.72
CA THR A 92 7.48 0.36 17.05
C THR A 92 8.16 1.01 15.85
N ALA A 93 8.01 0.46 14.64
CA ALA A 93 8.53 1.08 13.42
C ALA A 93 7.83 2.42 13.13
N ALA A 94 6.52 2.50 13.36
CA ALA A 94 5.73 3.73 13.18
C ALA A 94 6.14 4.85 14.15
N CYS A 95 6.83 4.53 15.25
CA CYS A 95 7.43 5.54 16.12
C CYS A 95 8.55 6.33 15.40
N GLY A 96 9.21 5.79 14.38
CA GLY A 96 10.23 6.50 13.59
C GLY A 96 9.67 7.77 12.92
N PRO A 97 8.65 7.65 12.05
CA PRO A 97 7.94 8.82 11.50
C PRO A 97 7.33 9.73 12.58
N LEU A 98 6.85 9.16 13.71
CA LEU A 98 6.32 9.96 14.82
C LEU A 98 7.39 10.82 15.48
N LEU A 99 8.62 10.33 15.62
CA LEU A 99 9.77 11.10 16.12
C LEU A 99 10.12 12.26 15.18
N GLY A 100 10.03 12.05 13.86
CA GLY A 100 10.14 13.13 12.88
C GLY A 100 9.07 14.21 13.11
N GLY A 101 7.82 13.78 13.30
CA GLY A 101 6.73 14.67 13.68
C GLY A 101 6.96 15.43 14.99
N LEU A 102 7.46 14.77 16.04
CA LEU A 102 7.80 15.41 17.31
C LEU A 102 8.89 16.48 17.13
N PHE A 103 9.90 16.20 16.33
CA PHE A 103 10.97 17.14 16.06
C PHE A 103 10.43 18.39 15.36
N PHE A 104 9.75 18.24 14.22
CA PHE A 104 9.34 19.38 13.39
C PHE A 104 8.05 20.08 13.81
N PHE A 105 7.16 19.40 14.53
CA PHE A 105 5.85 19.91 14.94
C PHE A 105 5.67 20.03 16.46
N GLY A 106 6.65 19.59 17.24
CA GLY A 106 6.68 19.76 18.69
C GLY A 106 5.82 18.75 19.46
N TRP A 107 5.64 19.02 20.77
CA TRP A 107 4.88 18.18 21.69
C TRP A 107 3.45 17.84 21.20
N ARG A 108 2.82 18.75 20.45
CA ARG A 108 1.44 18.57 19.95
C ARG A 108 1.29 17.34 19.07
N ALA A 109 2.32 16.98 18.30
CA ALA A 109 2.30 15.78 17.48
C ALA A 109 2.14 14.51 18.33
N VAL A 110 2.87 14.44 19.45
CA VAL A 110 2.79 13.33 20.40
C VAL A 110 1.46 13.35 21.16
N HIS A 111 1.01 14.52 21.61
CA HIS A 111 -0.30 14.66 22.27
C HIS A 111 -1.43 14.13 21.36
N LEU A 112 -1.47 14.54 20.09
CA LEU A 112 -2.49 14.07 19.15
C LEU A 112 -2.39 12.57 18.89
N ALA A 113 -1.17 12.03 18.79
CA ALA A 113 -0.94 10.59 18.63
C ALA A 113 -1.40 9.78 19.84
N LEU A 114 -1.13 10.26 21.06
CA LEU A 114 -1.60 9.63 22.29
C LEU A 114 -3.12 9.65 22.38
N VAL A 115 -3.76 10.79 22.09
CA VAL A 115 -5.23 10.90 22.06
C VAL A 115 -5.84 9.93 21.04
N ALA A 116 -5.29 9.86 19.83
CA ALA A 116 -5.77 8.94 18.79
C ALA A 116 -5.62 7.46 19.22
N MET A 117 -4.45 7.10 19.77
CA MET A 117 -4.18 5.74 20.25
C MET A 117 -5.11 5.33 21.39
N ILE A 118 -5.24 6.17 22.43
CA ILE A 118 -6.12 5.91 23.57
C ILE A 118 -7.58 5.84 23.11
N SER A 119 -8.01 6.72 22.19
CA SER A 119 -9.36 6.71 21.64
C SER A 119 -9.65 5.42 20.89
N CYS A 120 -8.77 4.98 19.99
CA CYS A 120 -8.95 3.72 19.25
C CYS A 120 -9.08 2.52 20.19
N VAL A 121 -8.20 2.41 21.20
CA VAL A 121 -8.23 1.31 22.18
C VAL A 121 -9.52 1.34 23.01
N THR A 122 -9.92 2.53 23.48
CA THR A 122 -11.12 2.71 24.29
C THR A 122 -12.40 2.41 23.51
N ILE A 123 -12.49 2.90 22.27
CA ILE A 123 -13.64 2.68 21.39
C ILE A 123 -13.73 1.20 20.99
N GLU A 124 -12.62 0.55 20.71
CA GLU A 124 -12.62 -0.89 20.42
C GLU A 124 -13.10 -1.71 21.62
N TRP A 125 -12.59 -1.41 22.80
CA TRP A 125 -13.04 -2.05 24.04
C TRP A 125 -14.54 -1.83 24.27
N LEU A 126 -15.03 -0.60 24.09
CA LEU A 126 -16.44 -0.27 24.24
C LEU A 126 -17.30 -1.00 23.19
N TYR A 127 -16.86 -1.04 21.93
CA TYR A 127 -17.54 -1.73 20.85
C TYR A 127 -17.74 -3.22 21.13
N PHE A 128 -16.68 -3.90 21.59
CA PHE A 128 -16.75 -5.32 21.94
C PHE A 128 -17.58 -5.56 23.21
N ARG A 129 -17.55 -4.63 24.17
CA ARG A 129 -18.39 -4.69 25.37
C ARG A 129 -19.88 -4.59 25.01
N VAL A 130 -20.24 -3.73 24.07
CA VAL A 130 -21.63 -3.55 23.61
C VAL A 130 -22.09 -4.72 22.73
N THR A 131 -21.26 -5.16 21.79
CA THR A 131 -21.63 -6.23 20.84
C THR A 131 -21.52 -7.64 21.44
N ARG A 132 -20.94 -7.77 22.64
CA ARG A 132 -20.69 -9.06 23.34
C ARG A 132 -19.93 -10.08 22.49
N THR A 133 -19.12 -9.61 21.53
CA THR A 133 -18.27 -10.47 20.71
C THR A 133 -16.84 -10.51 21.30
N PRO A 134 -16.16 -11.66 21.30
CA PRO A 134 -14.82 -11.78 21.87
C PRO A 134 -13.80 -11.03 21.00
N SER A 135 -12.98 -10.19 21.63
CA SER A 135 -11.93 -9.44 20.94
C SER A 135 -10.72 -10.35 20.64
N LEU A 136 -10.62 -10.87 19.41
CA LEU A 136 -9.60 -11.88 19.03
C LEU A 136 -8.13 -11.40 19.12
N LEU A 137 -7.84 -10.09 19.19
CA LEU A 137 -6.48 -9.51 19.37
C LEU A 137 -6.50 -8.15 20.13
N GLY A 138 -7.53 -7.95 20.97
CA GLY A 138 -8.21 -6.68 21.31
C GLY A 138 -7.47 -5.51 21.97
N ARG A 139 -6.16 -5.33 21.82
CA ARG A 139 -5.45 -4.09 22.20
C ARG A 139 -4.35 -3.68 21.23
N SER A 140 -3.59 -4.64 20.69
CA SER A 140 -2.40 -4.34 19.88
C SER A 140 -2.76 -3.75 18.51
N HIS A 141 -3.81 -4.26 17.85
CA HIS A 141 -4.22 -3.74 16.53
C HIS A 141 -4.91 -2.38 16.63
N ALA A 142 -5.74 -2.16 17.65
CA ALA A 142 -6.37 -0.84 17.89
C ALA A 142 -5.33 0.25 18.16
N ALA A 143 -4.32 -0.05 18.97
CA ALA A 143 -3.22 0.87 19.24
C ALA A 143 -2.45 1.23 17.96
N LEU A 144 -2.11 0.23 17.13
CA LEU A 144 -1.49 0.46 15.83
C LEU A 144 -2.38 1.33 14.93
N THR A 145 -3.69 1.05 14.88
CA THR A 145 -4.65 1.83 14.09
C THR A 145 -4.67 3.30 14.54
N GLY A 146 -4.63 3.58 15.84
CA GLY A 146 -4.57 4.94 16.37
C GLY A 146 -3.27 5.66 16.04
N ILE A 147 -2.12 4.98 16.12
CA ILE A 147 -0.82 5.55 15.72
C ILE A 147 -0.83 5.87 14.22
N LEU A 148 -1.24 4.93 13.37
CA LEU A 148 -1.31 5.14 11.92
C LEU A 148 -2.28 6.26 11.55
N LEU A 149 -3.44 6.34 12.21
CA LEU A 149 -4.37 7.46 12.02
C LEU A 149 -3.69 8.79 12.38
N ALA A 150 -3.03 8.87 13.53
CA ALA A 150 -2.34 10.09 13.96
C ALA A 150 -1.24 10.54 12.98
N LEU A 151 -0.45 9.60 12.45
CA LEU A 151 0.58 9.90 11.46
C LEU A 151 0.01 10.54 10.18
N THR A 152 -1.24 10.23 9.83
CA THR A 152 -1.92 10.83 8.67
C THR A 152 -2.62 12.15 8.98
N LEU A 153 -2.79 12.51 10.25
CA LEU A 153 -3.49 13.72 10.67
C LEU A 153 -2.57 14.95 10.70
N PRO A 154 -3.12 16.15 10.45
CA PRO A 154 -2.39 17.40 10.63
C PRO A 154 -1.99 17.62 12.10
N PRO A 155 -0.78 18.12 12.39
CA PRO A 155 -0.31 18.36 13.76
C PRO A 155 -1.10 19.45 14.52
N PHE A 156 -1.71 20.40 13.79
CA PHE A 156 -2.56 21.45 14.36
C PHE A 156 -4.02 21.01 14.55
N ALA A 157 -4.36 19.76 14.21
CA ALA A 157 -5.73 19.28 14.36
C ALA A 157 -6.12 19.25 15.86
N PRO A 158 -7.33 19.71 16.21
CA PRO A 158 -7.80 19.65 17.58
C PRO A 158 -8.04 18.20 18.01
N TRP A 159 -7.96 17.94 19.32
CA TRP A 159 -8.02 16.60 19.91
C TRP A 159 -9.31 15.85 19.53
N HIS A 160 -10.45 16.55 19.44
CA HIS A 160 -11.74 15.93 19.11
C HIS A 160 -11.77 15.35 17.69
N VAL A 161 -10.98 15.90 16.75
CA VAL A 161 -10.89 15.37 15.37
C VAL A 161 -10.26 14.00 15.37
N ALA A 162 -9.22 13.79 16.19
CA ALA A 162 -8.61 12.47 16.35
C ALA A 162 -9.59 11.46 16.96
N VAL A 163 -10.40 11.87 17.94
CA VAL A 163 -11.43 11.01 18.56
C VAL A 163 -12.49 10.60 17.53
N ILE A 164 -13.00 11.54 16.73
CA ILE A 164 -13.99 11.26 15.68
C ILE A 164 -13.39 10.33 14.63
N GLY A 165 -12.17 10.62 14.16
CA GLY A 165 -11.46 9.75 13.21
C GLY A 165 -11.27 8.33 13.77
N ALA A 166 -10.92 8.20 15.05
CA ALA A 166 -10.77 6.92 15.74
C ALA A 166 -12.10 6.17 15.82
N ALA A 167 -13.21 6.86 16.09
CA ALA A 167 -14.54 6.26 16.14
C ALA A 167 -14.93 5.63 14.80
N PHE A 168 -14.77 6.38 13.70
CA PHE A 168 -15.06 5.85 12.36
C PHE A 168 -14.08 4.76 11.93
N ALA A 169 -12.80 4.89 12.26
CA ALA A 169 -11.81 3.87 11.99
C ALA A 169 -12.20 2.54 12.65
N ILE A 170 -12.53 2.55 13.93
CA ILE A 170 -12.82 1.33 14.68
C ILE A 170 -14.22 0.80 14.37
N ILE A 171 -15.27 1.64 14.42
CA ILE A 171 -16.64 1.18 14.25
C ILE A 171 -16.88 0.78 12.79
N VAL A 172 -16.66 1.71 11.86
CA VAL A 172 -16.96 1.49 10.43
C VAL A 172 -15.83 0.73 9.74
N GLY A 173 -14.58 1.13 9.96
CA GLY A 173 -13.43 0.54 9.29
C GLY A 173 -13.11 -0.89 9.75
N LYS A 174 -13.53 -1.31 10.95
CA LYS A 174 -13.17 -2.62 11.52
C LYS A 174 -14.36 -3.38 12.13
N GLY A 175 -15.17 -2.72 12.94
CA GLY A 175 -16.22 -3.32 13.75
C GLY A 175 -17.34 -3.91 12.91
N VAL A 176 -17.83 -3.17 11.92
CA VAL A 176 -18.89 -3.61 10.99
C VAL A 176 -18.52 -4.89 10.24
N PHE A 177 -17.23 -5.11 9.98
CA PHE A 177 -16.74 -6.29 9.28
C PHE A 177 -16.48 -7.50 10.19
N GLY A 178 -16.71 -7.39 11.51
CA GLY A 178 -16.49 -8.49 12.44
C GLY A 178 -15.11 -8.54 13.08
N GLY A 179 -14.30 -7.47 12.97
CA GLY A 179 -13.04 -7.33 13.70
C GLY A 179 -11.77 -7.55 12.88
N VAL A 180 -10.68 -7.95 13.55
CA VAL A 180 -9.35 -8.10 12.91
C VAL A 180 -9.38 -9.24 11.90
N GLY A 181 -8.91 -8.98 10.68
CA GLY A 181 -8.79 -9.99 9.61
C GLY A 181 -9.97 -10.03 8.65
N HIS A 182 -11.06 -9.32 8.94
CA HIS A 182 -12.24 -9.30 8.07
C HIS A 182 -12.49 -7.96 7.38
N PHE A 183 -11.83 -6.89 7.81
CA PHE A 183 -12.01 -5.58 7.19
C PHE A 183 -11.41 -5.51 5.78
N VAL A 184 -12.17 -4.92 4.86
CA VAL A 184 -11.76 -4.73 3.46
C VAL A 184 -10.79 -3.56 3.33
N TRP A 185 -11.06 -2.47 4.05
CA TRP A 185 -10.28 -1.24 3.99
C TRP A 185 -9.45 -1.04 5.24
N GLN A 186 -8.27 -0.44 5.08
CA GLN A 186 -7.44 -0.08 6.21
C GLN A 186 -8.20 0.87 7.16
N PRO A 187 -8.42 0.50 8.43
CA PRO A 187 -9.29 1.25 9.34
C PRO A 187 -8.81 2.69 9.58
N ALA A 188 -7.50 2.89 9.76
CA ALA A 188 -6.90 4.21 9.95
C ALA A 188 -7.19 5.15 8.76
N LEU A 189 -7.14 4.64 7.53
CA LEU A 189 -7.42 5.43 6.32
C LEU A 189 -8.90 5.75 6.18
N VAL A 190 -9.79 4.84 6.59
CA VAL A 190 -11.24 5.12 6.64
C VAL A 190 -11.51 6.28 7.60
N GLY A 191 -10.94 6.24 8.82
CA GLY A 191 -11.04 7.34 9.77
C GLY A 191 -10.46 8.65 9.20
N ARG A 192 -9.30 8.59 8.55
CA ARG A 192 -8.65 9.75 7.93
C ARG A 192 -9.48 10.37 6.80
N LEU A 193 -10.15 9.53 5.99
CA LEU A 193 -11.03 9.97 4.92
C LEU A 193 -12.28 10.67 5.48
N VAL A 194 -12.92 10.08 6.49
CA VAL A 194 -14.10 10.70 7.13
C VAL A 194 -13.74 12.05 7.74
N VAL A 195 -12.60 12.15 8.44
CA VAL A 195 -12.11 13.43 8.95
C VAL A 195 -11.92 14.46 7.84
N ALA A 196 -11.39 14.06 6.69
CA ALA A 196 -11.22 14.97 5.55
C ALA A 196 -12.54 15.49 4.99
N LEU A 197 -13.56 14.64 4.99
CA LEU A 197 -14.89 14.98 4.48
C LEU A 197 -15.68 15.85 5.48
N MET A 198 -15.58 15.56 6.78
CA MET A 198 -16.27 16.32 7.83
C MET A 198 -15.57 17.65 8.15
N PHE A 199 -14.24 17.70 8.06
CA PHE A 199 -13.43 18.87 8.38
C PHE A 199 -12.54 19.28 7.18
N PRO A 200 -13.14 19.76 6.07
CA PRO A 200 -12.40 20.09 4.86
C PRO A 200 -11.37 21.21 5.06
N ALA A 201 -11.61 22.13 6.01
CA ALA A 201 -10.65 23.18 6.37
C ALA A 201 -9.28 22.61 6.78
N LEU A 202 -9.26 21.53 7.57
CA LEU A 202 -8.03 20.87 8.03
C LEU A 202 -7.23 20.21 6.89
N ALA A 203 -7.88 19.95 5.75
CA ALA A 203 -7.23 19.40 4.57
C ALA A 203 -6.50 20.48 3.76
N VAL A 204 -6.88 21.76 3.90
CA VAL A 204 -6.33 22.88 3.12
C VAL A 204 -5.31 23.70 3.92
N GLY A 205 -5.40 23.75 5.25
CA GLY A 205 -4.44 24.43 6.12
C GLY A 205 -5.07 24.95 7.41
N PRO A 206 -4.30 25.59 8.32
CA PRO A 206 -4.83 26.09 9.59
C PRO A 206 -5.61 27.41 9.45
N SER A 207 -5.47 28.13 8.33
CA SER A 207 -6.13 29.43 8.10
C SER A 207 -6.77 29.49 6.72
N SER A 208 -7.97 30.08 6.63
CA SER A 208 -8.64 30.38 5.36
C SER A 208 -7.95 31.51 4.58
N ALA A 209 -7.19 32.37 5.26
CA ALA A 209 -6.44 33.47 4.66
C ALA A 209 -5.26 33.00 3.82
N PHE A 210 -4.63 31.87 4.19
CA PHE A 210 -3.47 31.31 3.50
C PHE A 210 -3.69 29.83 3.14
N PRO A 211 -4.54 29.54 2.14
CA PRO A 211 -4.84 28.17 1.73
C PRO A 211 -3.58 27.48 1.18
N GLY A 212 -3.35 26.24 1.58
CA GLY A 212 -2.21 25.44 1.14
C GLY A 212 -0.89 25.71 1.88
N GLN A 213 -0.89 26.62 2.86
CA GLN A 213 0.22 26.85 3.76
C GLN A 213 0.03 26.15 5.10
N TRP A 214 1.10 25.58 5.63
CA TRP A 214 1.08 24.70 6.80
C TRP A 214 2.14 25.16 7.81
N PRO A 215 1.84 25.11 9.11
CA PRO A 215 2.73 25.62 10.13
C PRO A 215 3.86 24.61 10.40
N ILE A 216 5.08 25.12 10.50
CA ILE A 216 6.30 24.36 10.80
C ILE A 216 7.10 25.12 11.85
N LEU A 217 7.72 24.40 12.80
CA LEU A 217 8.59 25.02 13.79
C LEU A 217 9.97 25.34 13.19
N PRO A 218 10.48 26.57 13.35
CA PRO A 218 11.85 26.94 12.97
C PRO A 218 12.87 26.30 13.92
N ARG A 219 14.13 26.16 13.46
CA ARG A 219 15.21 25.42 14.14
C ARG A 219 15.44 25.79 15.61
N ASN A 220 15.16 27.03 16.01
CA ASN A 220 15.34 27.52 17.38
C ASN A 220 14.19 27.18 18.35
N LYS A 221 13.06 26.68 17.83
CA LYS A 221 11.85 26.35 18.62
C LYS A 221 11.32 24.93 18.34
N VAL A 222 12.14 24.10 17.71
CA VAL A 222 11.90 22.66 17.53
C VAL A 222 11.62 22.02 18.90
N VAL A 223 10.68 21.07 18.95
CA VAL A 223 10.18 20.39 20.17
C VAL A 223 9.35 21.26 21.12
N VAL A 224 9.81 22.47 21.44
CA VAL A 224 9.26 23.31 22.53
C VAL A 224 8.19 24.30 22.07
N GLY A 225 8.23 24.75 20.82
CA GLY A 225 7.31 25.74 20.29
C GLY A 225 5.88 25.24 20.08
N ASP A 226 4.90 26.14 20.17
CA ASP A 226 3.51 25.85 19.83
C ASP A 226 3.23 26.09 18.34
N ILE A 227 2.82 25.03 17.64
CA ILE A 227 2.51 25.08 16.21
C ILE A 227 1.31 25.98 15.87
N ASN A 228 0.40 26.24 16.82
CA ASN A 228 -0.76 27.09 16.60
C ASN A 228 -0.42 28.58 16.64
N ASN A 229 0.72 28.96 17.22
CA ASN A 229 1.19 30.34 17.24
C ASN A 229 2.02 30.62 15.97
N TYR A 230 1.34 30.65 14.82
CA TYR A 230 1.95 30.76 13.49
C TYR A 230 1.81 32.17 12.87
N ARG A 231 2.77 32.52 12.00
CA ARG A 231 2.70 33.74 11.17
C ARG A 231 3.02 33.45 9.70
N ALA A 232 2.30 34.11 8.79
CA ALA A 232 2.57 34.06 7.36
C ALA A 232 3.81 34.90 7.01
N THR A 233 4.75 34.31 6.27
CA THR A 233 5.94 35.00 5.76
C THR A 233 6.06 34.74 4.26
N LYS A 234 6.34 35.78 3.46
CA LYS A 234 6.42 35.68 1.99
C LYS A 234 7.66 34.94 1.46
N ASP A 235 8.70 34.80 2.28
CA ASP A 235 10.03 34.32 1.86
C ASP A 235 10.50 33.02 2.53
N TYR A 236 9.65 32.30 3.27
CA TYR A 236 10.10 31.11 4.01
C TYR A 236 10.22 29.90 3.08
N ARG A 237 11.42 29.67 2.55
CA ARG A 237 11.74 28.59 1.60
C ARG A 237 12.42 27.37 2.22
N GLN A 238 13.10 27.53 3.35
CA GLN A 238 13.89 26.47 3.98
C GLN A 238 13.63 26.41 5.48
N TRP A 239 13.53 25.21 6.03
CA TRP A 239 13.44 25.00 7.47
C TRP A 239 14.74 25.39 8.20
N GLU A 240 15.86 25.42 7.47
CA GLU A 240 17.22 25.63 7.98
C GLU A 240 17.53 27.09 8.32
N ASP A 241 16.86 28.07 7.70
CA ASP A 241 17.23 29.48 7.82
C ASP A 241 16.11 30.38 8.35
N ARG A 242 16.52 31.37 9.16
CA ARG A 242 15.75 32.35 9.96
C ARG A 242 15.39 31.93 11.40
N ARG A 243 15.87 32.75 12.34
CA ARG A 243 15.38 32.84 13.73
C ARG A 243 13.93 33.35 13.71
N SER A 244 13.07 32.74 14.50
CA SER A 244 11.69 33.23 14.63
C SER A 244 11.65 34.68 15.14
N PRO A 245 10.83 35.58 14.56
CA PRO A 245 10.53 36.88 15.12
C PRO A 245 10.07 36.75 16.58
N PRO A 246 10.32 37.75 17.43
CA PRO A 246 9.86 37.73 18.82
C PRO A 246 8.34 37.45 18.88
N ARG A 247 7.91 36.56 19.78
CA ARG A 247 6.52 36.11 20.00
C ARG A 247 5.87 35.18 18.96
N THR A 248 6.55 34.82 17.87
CA THR A 248 6.03 33.79 16.93
C THR A 248 6.71 32.46 17.18
N ASP A 249 5.98 31.35 17.18
CA ASP A 249 6.56 30.02 17.40
C ASP A 249 6.64 29.18 16.12
N ALA A 250 5.71 29.35 15.16
CA ALA A 250 5.68 28.60 13.91
C ALA A 250 5.60 29.49 12.66
N MET A 251 6.09 28.97 11.53
CA MET A 251 6.09 29.62 10.23
C MET A 251 5.20 28.86 9.25
N LEU A 252 4.41 29.59 8.46
CA LEU A 252 3.61 29.00 7.40
C LEU A 252 4.45 28.72 6.15
N VAL A 253 4.42 27.47 5.70
CA VAL A 253 5.16 26.96 4.54
C VAL A 253 4.20 26.31 3.56
N THR A 254 4.33 26.63 2.29
CA THR A 254 3.56 26.02 1.20
C THR A 254 3.96 24.56 1.00
N ARG A 255 2.98 23.68 0.71
CA ARG A 255 3.29 22.27 0.43
C ARG A 255 4.11 22.10 -0.86
N PRO A 256 5.10 21.17 -0.91
CA PRO A 256 5.87 20.93 -2.14
C PRO A 256 4.98 20.63 -3.34
N GLU A 257 3.94 19.81 -3.14
CA GLU A 257 2.95 19.48 -4.18
C GLU A 257 2.14 20.69 -4.66
N ALA A 258 1.89 21.68 -3.79
CA ALA A 258 1.19 22.90 -4.16
C ALA A 258 2.05 23.85 -5.03
N HIS A 259 3.38 23.76 -4.94
CA HIS A 259 4.28 24.51 -5.83
C HIS A 259 4.28 23.93 -7.25
N LEU A 260 4.08 22.62 -7.37
CA LEU A 260 4.16 21.90 -8.64
C LEU A 260 2.80 21.70 -9.32
N ALA A 261 1.69 21.72 -8.57
CA ALA A 261 0.35 21.57 -9.12
C ALA A 261 -0.04 22.59 -10.22
N PRO A 262 0.40 23.87 -10.20
CA PRO A 262 0.10 24.82 -11.27
C PRO A 262 0.68 24.41 -12.63
N LEU A 263 1.82 23.72 -12.66
CA LEU A 263 2.48 23.26 -13.90
C LEU A 263 1.60 22.30 -14.68
N THR A 264 0.98 21.34 -14.00
CA THR A 264 0.15 20.33 -14.65
C THR A 264 -1.25 20.85 -14.99
N ARG A 265 -1.71 21.93 -14.34
CA ARG A 265 -3.08 22.44 -14.45
C ARG A 265 -3.23 23.65 -15.38
N GLY A 266 -2.22 23.95 -16.19
CA GLY A 266 -2.28 25.06 -17.14
C GLY A 266 -2.38 26.42 -16.45
N LYS A 267 -1.62 26.65 -15.39
CA LYS A 267 -1.36 28.02 -14.91
C LYS A 267 0.12 28.30 -15.12
N PRO A 268 0.52 29.48 -15.65
CA PRO A 268 1.92 29.79 -15.87
C PRO A 268 2.63 29.81 -14.52
N ALA A 269 3.30 28.71 -14.17
CA ALA A 269 3.93 28.56 -12.86
C ALA A 269 5.30 29.23 -12.80
N PHE A 270 5.90 29.56 -13.95
CA PHE A 270 7.23 30.15 -14.05
C PHE A 270 7.26 31.33 -15.02
N SER A 271 6.67 32.46 -14.62
CA SER A 271 6.85 33.76 -15.30
C SER A 271 7.25 34.86 -14.30
N ALA A 272 8.16 34.54 -13.38
CA ALA A 272 8.83 35.54 -12.56
C ALA A 272 10.17 36.02 -13.18
N LEU A 273 10.77 35.23 -14.07
CA LEU A 273 11.99 35.60 -14.81
C LEU A 273 11.70 36.66 -15.91
N ALA A 274 10.44 36.87 -16.27
CA ALA A 274 10.01 37.93 -17.18
C ALA A 274 9.92 39.34 -16.54
N ARG A 275 10.18 39.49 -15.23
CA ARG A 275 10.03 40.78 -14.53
C ARG A 275 11.19 41.21 -13.61
N ALA A 276 12.24 40.40 -13.46
CA ALA A 276 13.41 40.78 -12.64
C ALA A 276 14.62 41.03 -13.56
N PRO A 277 15.21 42.25 -13.56
CA PRO A 277 16.40 42.53 -14.37
C PRO A 277 17.62 42.05 -13.59
N LEU A 278 18.12 40.84 -13.85
CA LEU A 278 19.34 40.37 -13.18
C LEU A 278 20.32 39.72 -14.16
N GLY A 279 21.56 40.20 -14.05
CA GLY A 279 22.68 39.93 -14.93
C GLY A 279 23.07 38.46 -15.07
N LEU A 280 23.81 38.20 -16.14
CA LEU A 280 24.11 36.89 -16.74
C LEU A 280 24.83 35.88 -15.83
N ASP A 281 25.25 36.26 -14.62
CA ASP A 281 26.13 35.44 -13.77
C ASP A 281 25.36 34.48 -12.83
N ARG A 282 24.02 34.55 -12.80
CA ARG A 282 23.15 33.72 -11.94
C ARG A 282 21.97 33.11 -12.70
N LEU A 283 22.28 32.33 -13.75
CA LEU A 283 21.31 31.49 -14.47
C LEU A 283 20.85 30.30 -13.60
N MET A 284 20.16 30.55 -12.49
CA MET A 284 19.35 29.53 -11.84
C MET A 284 17.93 29.64 -12.41
N PRO A 285 17.41 28.57 -13.07
CA PRO A 285 16.04 28.55 -13.57
C PRO A 285 15.05 29.00 -12.49
N ALA A 286 14.08 29.85 -12.85
CA ALA A 286 12.99 30.26 -11.94
C ALA A 286 12.31 29.06 -11.24
N ALA A 287 12.35 27.88 -11.89
CA ALA A 287 11.91 26.60 -11.36
C ALA A 287 12.58 26.14 -10.07
N LEU A 288 13.87 26.41 -9.92
CA LEU A 288 14.69 26.05 -8.77
C LEU A 288 14.65 27.10 -7.66
N LEU A 289 14.20 28.31 -7.97
CA LEU A 289 14.14 29.39 -6.99
C LEU A 289 12.93 29.25 -6.06
N THR A 290 11.80 28.68 -6.50
CA THR A 290 10.58 28.57 -5.67
C THR A 290 10.32 27.16 -5.12
N THR A 291 11.01 26.13 -5.60
CA THR A 291 10.86 24.75 -5.12
C THR A 291 11.81 24.50 -3.93
N PRO A 292 11.34 23.78 -2.87
CA PRO A 292 12.21 23.45 -1.74
C PRO A 292 13.38 22.57 -2.20
N SER A 293 14.56 22.75 -1.60
CA SER A 293 15.74 21.95 -1.96
C SER A 293 15.47 20.44 -1.79
N PRO A 294 15.98 19.55 -2.66
CA PRO A 294 15.84 18.10 -2.48
C PRO A 294 16.35 17.60 -1.13
N LYS A 295 17.36 18.27 -0.56
CA LYS A 295 17.85 17.98 0.80
C LYS A 295 16.78 18.27 1.85
N ASP A 296 16.08 19.40 1.73
CA ASP A 296 14.97 19.78 2.61
C ASP A 296 13.74 18.89 2.44
N LEU A 297 13.54 18.32 1.24
CA LEU A 297 12.45 17.38 0.97
C LEU A 297 12.72 15.98 1.56
N LEU A 298 13.99 15.57 1.61
CA LEU A 298 14.40 14.27 2.15
C LEU A 298 14.63 14.31 3.66
N LEU A 299 15.36 15.32 4.14
CA LEU A 299 15.78 15.48 5.53
C LEU A 299 14.90 16.46 6.30
N GLY A 300 14.41 17.51 5.63
CA GLY A 300 13.72 18.64 6.24
C GLY A 300 12.23 18.43 6.46
N ALA A 301 11.59 19.43 7.07
CA ALA A 301 10.17 19.41 7.42
C ALA A 301 9.28 19.59 6.18
N VAL A 302 8.81 18.50 5.58
CA VAL A 302 7.75 18.61 4.59
C VAL A 302 6.44 18.93 5.32
N PRO A 303 5.75 20.04 4.98
CA PRO A 303 4.42 20.32 5.53
C PRO A 303 3.42 19.23 5.11
N GLY A 304 2.82 18.57 6.09
CA GLY A 304 1.93 17.43 5.86
C GLY A 304 1.33 16.87 7.14
N GLY A 305 0.84 15.63 7.08
CA GLY A 305 0.51 14.86 8.27
C GLY A 305 1.74 14.65 9.17
N ILE A 306 1.52 14.34 10.45
CA ILE A 306 2.59 14.14 11.45
C ILE A 306 3.69 13.20 10.95
N GLY A 307 3.31 12.11 10.27
CA GLY A 307 4.22 11.09 9.74
C GLY A 307 4.75 11.35 8.33
N GLU A 308 4.36 12.44 7.67
CA GLU A 308 4.82 12.79 6.31
C GLU A 308 6.07 13.69 6.32
N THR A 309 6.52 14.11 7.51
CA THR A 309 7.52 15.16 7.69
C THR A 309 8.88 14.82 7.10
N SER A 310 9.40 13.63 7.42
CA SER A 310 10.76 13.21 7.04
C SER A 310 10.72 11.93 6.23
N THR A 311 10.97 12.07 4.93
CA THR A 311 11.04 10.94 4.01
C THR A 311 12.11 9.93 4.43
N VAL A 312 13.26 10.39 4.92
CA VAL A 312 14.35 9.52 5.39
C VAL A 312 13.93 8.66 6.58
N LEU A 313 13.27 9.23 7.59
CA LEU A 313 12.82 8.45 8.76
C LEU A 313 11.77 7.41 8.38
N ILE A 314 10.88 7.72 7.44
CA ILE A 314 9.91 6.76 6.92
C ILE A 314 10.61 5.62 6.20
N ILE A 315 11.60 5.91 5.35
CA ILE A 315 12.36 4.89 4.61
C ILE A 315 13.14 4.01 5.57
N ILE A 316 13.83 4.57 6.58
CA ILE A 316 14.58 3.80 7.58
C ILE A 316 13.63 2.85 8.33
N ALA A 317 12.50 3.36 8.80
CA ALA A 317 11.52 2.54 9.51
C ALA A 317 10.86 1.48 8.59
N GLY A 318 10.65 1.81 7.32
CA GLY A 318 10.17 0.88 6.29
C GLY A 318 11.18 -0.22 5.96
N LEU A 319 12.47 0.12 5.84
CA LEU A 319 13.56 -0.82 5.64
C LEU A 319 13.70 -1.76 6.84
N TYR A 320 13.48 -1.27 8.06
CA TYR A 320 13.42 -2.12 9.25
C TYR A 320 12.29 -3.16 9.15
N LEU A 321 11.09 -2.79 8.67
CA LEU A 321 9.99 -3.75 8.46
C LEU A 321 10.29 -4.78 7.35
N ILE A 322 11.06 -4.39 6.34
CA ILE A 322 11.53 -5.30 5.29
C ILE A 322 12.58 -6.26 5.86
N TYR A 323 13.54 -5.75 6.63
CA TYR A 323 14.58 -6.55 7.30
C TYR A 323 13.96 -7.60 8.23
N ARG A 324 12.91 -7.24 8.97
CA ARG A 324 12.15 -8.18 9.83
C ARG A 324 11.23 -9.14 9.06
N ASN A 325 11.20 -9.10 7.72
CA ASN A 325 10.37 -9.93 6.85
C ASN A 325 8.84 -9.80 7.05
N PHE A 326 8.36 -8.73 7.69
CA PHE A 326 6.92 -8.46 7.80
C PHE A 326 6.35 -7.85 6.52
N THR A 327 7.15 -7.00 5.88
CA THR A 327 6.83 -6.39 4.60
C THR A 327 7.74 -6.93 3.51
N ARG A 328 7.15 -7.30 2.38
CA ARG A 328 7.87 -7.68 1.17
C ARG A 328 8.29 -6.43 0.41
N TRP A 329 9.55 -6.33 -0.01
CA TRP A 329 10.09 -5.14 -0.68
C TRP A 329 9.43 -4.83 -2.04
N GLN A 330 8.86 -5.85 -2.70
CA GLN A 330 8.21 -5.70 -3.99
C GLN A 330 7.04 -4.71 -3.94
N LEU A 331 6.30 -4.69 -2.84
CA LEU A 331 5.14 -3.82 -2.67
C LEU A 331 5.52 -2.32 -2.66
N PRO A 332 6.34 -1.81 -1.72
CA PRO A 332 6.72 -0.41 -1.71
C PRO A 332 7.47 0.01 -2.97
N VAL A 333 8.37 -0.85 -3.51
CA VAL A 333 9.09 -0.54 -4.75
C VAL A 333 8.15 -0.41 -5.94
N SER A 334 7.16 -1.31 -6.08
CA SER A 334 6.18 -1.22 -7.17
C SER A 334 5.34 0.07 -7.13
N ILE A 335 5.00 0.55 -5.93
CA ILE A 335 4.30 1.83 -5.74
C ILE A 335 5.15 3.00 -6.22
N LEU A 336 6.42 3.05 -5.78
CA LEU A 336 7.33 4.15 -6.12
C LEU A 336 7.70 4.17 -7.60
N VAL A 337 7.97 3.00 -8.20
CA VAL A 337 8.29 2.89 -9.64
C VAL A 337 7.11 3.28 -10.50
N ALA A 338 5.90 2.80 -10.18
CA ALA A 338 4.71 3.16 -10.93
C ALA A 338 4.36 4.65 -10.81
N ALA A 339 4.52 5.22 -9.61
CA ALA A 339 4.37 6.66 -9.42
C ALA A 339 5.38 7.47 -10.24
N ALA A 340 6.66 7.07 -10.23
CA ALA A 340 7.70 7.73 -11.02
C ALA A 340 7.40 7.68 -12.52
N ALA A 341 6.97 6.51 -13.02
CA ALA A 341 6.60 6.33 -14.42
C ALA A 341 5.45 7.24 -14.84
N VAL A 342 4.38 7.34 -14.03
CA VAL A 342 3.25 8.22 -14.35
C VAL A 342 3.67 9.69 -14.35
N VAL A 343 4.47 10.12 -13.38
CA VAL A 343 4.94 11.52 -13.31
C VAL A 343 5.88 11.85 -14.48
N ALA A 344 6.69 10.89 -14.93
CA ALA A 344 7.57 11.06 -16.08
C ALA A 344 6.79 11.12 -17.42
N ILE A 345 5.67 10.39 -17.53
CA ILE A 345 4.85 10.34 -18.76
C ILE A 345 3.80 11.45 -18.79
N ALA A 346 3.31 11.93 -17.64
CA ALA A 346 2.19 12.86 -17.59
C ALA A 346 2.52 14.20 -18.27
N PRO A 347 1.65 14.69 -19.19
CA PRO A 347 1.86 15.96 -19.87
C PRO A 347 1.78 17.15 -18.90
N ILE A 348 2.61 18.15 -19.15
CA ILE A 348 2.61 19.42 -18.43
C ILE A 348 2.14 20.51 -19.39
N HIS A 349 1.20 21.34 -18.95
CA HIS A 349 0.67 22.44 -19.77
C HIS A 349 1.42 23.72 -19.44
N LEU A 350 2.31 24.15 -20.35
CA LEU A 350 3.00 25.43 -20.25
C LEU A 350 2.20 26.47 -21.04
N ILE A 351 1.68 27.48 -20.36
CA ILE A 351 1.04 28.63 -20.99
C ILE A 351 2.10 29.72 -21.18
N THR A 352 2.63 29.83 -22.39
CA THR A 352 3.49 30.94 -22.84
C THR A 352 2.99 31.40 -24.21
N ASP A 353 2.08 32.38 -24.25
CA ASP A 353 1.46 33.06 -25.42
C ASP A 353 0.84 32.18 -26.54
N ARG A 354 1.11 30.88 -26.56
CA ARG A 354 0.48 29.79 -27.32
C ARG A 354 0.50 28.55 -26.41
N GLU A 355 -0.59 27.81 -26.35
CA GLU A 355 -0.67 26.59 -25.51
C GLU A 355 0.22 25.50 -26.09
N PHE A 356 1.37 25.22 -25.44
CA PHE A 356 2.21 24.08 -25.80
C PHE A 356 2.08 22.98 -24.74
N THR A 357 1.75 21.78 -25.20
CA THR A 357 1.79 20.56 -24.38
C THR A 357 3.13 19.88 -24.63
N VAL A 358 4.00 19.86 -23.62
CA VAL A 358 5.32 19.24 -23.72
C VAL A 358 5.30 17.90 -23.00
N TRP A 359 5.74 16.85 -23.70
CA TRP A 359 5.99 15.53 -23.15
C TRP A 359 7.50 15.43 -22.90
N TYR A 360 7.87 14.95 -21.71
CA TYR A 360 9.23 14.88 -21.16
C TYR A 360 10.31 14.44 -22.17
N PRO A 361 11.56 14.97 -22.15
CA PRO A 361 12.23 15.73 -21.08
C PRO A 361 12.10 17.26 -21.22
N ILE A 362 11.92 17.87 -20.05
CA ILE A 362 11.83 19.31 -19.86
C ILE A 362 13.25 19.89 -19.95
N THR A 363 13.66 20.32 -21.14
CA THR A 363 14.68 21.36 -21.26
C THR A 363 13.95 22.71 -21.16
N TYR A 364 14.10 23.40 -20.03
CA TYR A 364 13.62 24.77 -19.87
C TYR A 364 14.83 25.64 -19.55
N GLU A 365 15.11 26.63 -20.41
CA GLU A 365 16.32 27.47 -20.33
C GLU A 365 17.64 26.66 -20.36
N GLY A 366 17.68 25.53 -21.08
CA GLY A 366 18.89 24.70 -21.23
C GLY A 366 19.20 23.78 -20.04
N VAL A 367 18.30 23.67 -19.06
CA VAL A 367 18.45 22.80 -17.87
C VAL A 367 17.43 21.67 -17.90
N ASP A 368 17.87 20.45 -17.58
CA ASP A 368 17.02 19.26 -17.45
C ASP A 368 16.20 19.30 -16.13
N VAL A 369 15.06 19.98 -16.15
CA VAL A 369 14.18 20.16 -14.96
C VAL A 369 13.33 18.91 -14.67
N GLY A 370 13.29 17.97 -15.61
CA GLY A 370 12.46 16.78 -15.52
C GLY A 370 12.71 15.95 -14.26
N MET A 371 13.94 15.49 -14.05
CA MET A 371 14.22 14.50 -13.00
C MET A 371 13.93 15.06 -11.61
N LEU A 372 14.17 16.37 -11.46
CA LEU A 372 13.84 17.10 -10.26
C LEU A 372 12.33 17.10 -9.98
N TYR A 373 11.50 17.30 -11.00
CA TYR A 373 10.04 17.26 -10.87
C TYR A 373 9.55 15.88 -10.38
N VAL A 374 10.12 14.80 -10.92
CA VAL A 374 9.82 13.42 -10.47
C VAL A 374 10.21 13.23 -9.01
N ILE A 375 11.43 13.63 -8.62
CA ILE A 375 11.92 13.49 -7.25
C ILE A 375 11.01 14.23 -6.27
N HIS A 376 10.53 15.43 -6.61
CA HIS A 376 9.64 16.19 -5.72
C HIS A 376 8.29 15.53 -5.46
N HIS A 377 7.69 14.91 -6.48
CA HIS A 377 6.44 14.17 -6.31
C HIS A 377 6.63 12.86 -5.54
N LEU A 378 7.78 12.20 -5.72
CA LEU A 378 8.12 10.97 -5.03
C LEU A 378 8.46 11.18 -3.56
N ALA A 379 9.28 12.18 -3.26
CA ALA A 379 9.69 12.50 -1.89
C ALA A 379 8.71 13.45 -1.17
N SER A 380 7.53 13.66 -1.74
CA SER A 380 6.36 14.11 -0.98
C SER A 380 5.93 13.00 -0.01
N GLY A 381 6.12 13.24 1.30
CA GLY A 381 6.06 12.22 2.35
C GLY A 381 4.77 11.38 2.40
N GLY A 382 3.63 11.91 1.95
CA GLY A 382 2.37 11.16 1.87
C GLY A 382 2.44 9.90 0.99
N LEU A 383 3.22 9.91 -0.10
CA LEU A 383 3.39 8.72 -0.95
C LEU A 383 4.25 7.66 -0.26
N VAL A 384 5.37 8.07 0.33
CA VAL A 384 6.34 7.18 0.98
C VAL A 384 5.75 6.57 2.26
N LEU A 385 5.05 7.37 3.06
CA LEU A 385 4.29 6.88 4.22
C LEU A 385 3.26 5.83 3.79
N SER A 386 2.54 6.10 2.69
CA SER A 386 1.57 5.17 2.13
C SER A 386 2.21 3.87 1.67
N ALA A 387 3.38 3.95 1.01
CA ALA A 387 4.08 2.80 0.47
C ALA A 387 4.61 1.83 1.54
N PHE A 388 5.15 2.35 2.65
CA PHE A 388 5.80 1.53 3.68
C PHE A 388 4.91 1.13 4.86
N PHE A 389 3.92 1.95 5.23
CA PHE A 389 3.10 1.71 6.43
C PHE A 389 1.63 1.42 6.14
N LEU A 390 1.04 2.08 5.13
CA LEU A 390 -0.40 1.99 4.91
C LEU A 390 -0.76 0.84 3.98
N ALA A 391 -0.11 0.77 2.80
CA ALA A 391 -0.34 -0.28 1.82
C ALA A 391 0.10 -1.67 2.30
N THR A 392 0.99 -1.73 3.30
CA THR A 392 1.65 -2.94 3.79
C THR A 392 0.85 -3.70 4.86
N GLU A 393 -0.30 -3.16 5.27
CA GLU A 393 -1.20 -3.80 6.23
C GLU A 393 -1.57 -5.21 5.74
N MET A 394 -1.34 -6.21 6.59
CA MET A 394 -1.37 -7.62 6.20
C MET A 394 -2.76 -8.16 5.84
N THR A 395 -3.83 -7.52 6.32
CA THR A 395 -5.20 -8.00 6.16
C THR A 395 -5.87 -7.51 4.89
N THR A 396 -5.44 -6.37 4.33
CA THR A 396 -6.10 -5.73 3.18
C THR A 396 -5.34 -5.92 1.88
N ARG A 397 -4.04 -6.27 1.94
CA ARG A 397 -3.19 -6.49 0.76
C ARG A 397 -3.34 -7.91 0.20
N PRO A 398 -3.11 -8.11 -1.12
CA PRO A 398 -3.10 -9.44 -1.72
C PRO A 398 -2.02 -10.36 -1.14
N ILE A 399 -2.30 -11.66 -1.12
CA ILE A 399 -1.40 -12.67 -0.52
C ILE A 399 -0.24 -13.01 -1.47
N THR A 400 -0.50 -13.05 -2.78
CA THR A 400 0.50 -13.48 -3.77
C THR A 400 1.51 -12.40 -4.13
N MET A 401 2.75 -12.78 -4.48
CA MET A 401 3.80 -11.83 -4.88
C MET A 401 3.42 -11.04 -6.14
N LYS A 402 2.88 -11.72 -7.15
CA LYS A 402 2.44 -11.10 -8.40
C LYS A 402 1.25 -10.16 -8.16
N GLY A 403 0.31 -10.58 -7.30
CA GLY A 403 -0.80 -9.74 -6.88
C GLY A 403 -0.35 -8.48 -6.14
N GLN A 404 0.66 -8.58 -5.28
CA GLN A 404 1.24 -7.42 -4.57
C GLN A 404 1.90 -6.42 -5.52
N VAL A 405 2.58 -6.88 -6.57
CA VAL A 405 3.16 -5.99 -7.59
C VAL A 405 2.07 -5.26 -8.36
N LEU A 406 1.02 -5.96 -8.80
CA LEU A 406 -0.12 -5.32 -9.48
C LEU A 406 -0.83 -4.32 -8.57
N TYR A 407 -1.06 -4.71 -7.32
CA TYR A 407 -1.70 -3.88 -6.30
C TYR A 407 -0.89 -2.62 -6.02
N GLY A 408 0.42 -2.74 -5.81
CA GLY A 408 1.29 -1.59 -5.59
C GLY A 408 1.44 -0.70 -6.83
N ALA A 409 1.55 -1.28 -8.03
CA ALA A 409 1.53 -0.51 -9.27
C ALA A 409 0.23 0.28 -9.43
N GLY A 410 -0.92 -0.34 -9.13
CA GLY A 410 -2.22 0.33 -9.14
C GLY A 410 -2.31 1.49 -8.15
N ILE A 411 -1.77 1.34 -6.93
CA ILE A 411 -1.70 2.44 -5.95
C ILE A 411 -0.82 3.58 -6.49
N GLY A 412 0.37 3.28 -7.01
CA GLY A 412 1.29 4.29 -7.54
C GLY A 412 0.69 5.09 -8.70
N VAL A 413 0.07 4.40 -9.67
CA VAL A 413 -0.62 5.03 -10.79
C VAL A 413 -1.76 5.91 -10.31
N LEU A 414 -2.67 5.34 -9.51
CA LEU A 414 -3.87 6.06 -9.06
C LEU A 414 -3.52 7.24 -8.16
N ALA A 415 -2.53 7.09 -7.28
CA ALA A 415 -2.05 8.18 -6.42
C ALA A 415 -1.54 9.36 -7.25
N MET A 416 -0.76 9.11 -8.30
CA MET A 416 -0.24 10.19 -9.15
C MET A 416 -1.32 10.80 -10.03
N LEU A 417 -2.22 10.00 -10.61
CA LEU A 417 -3.35 10.54 -11.39
C LEU A 417 -4.25 11.43 -10.54
N LEU A 418 -4.60 10.97 -9.32
CA LEU A 418 -5.37 11.79 -8.38
C LEU A 418 -4.61 13.05 -8.00
N ARG A 419 -3.31 12.97 -7.73
CA ARG A 419 -2.49 14.12 -7.35
C ARG A 419 -2.39 15.17 -8.46
N LEU A 420 -2.20 14.74 -9.70
CA LEU A 420 -1.99 15.63 -10.85
C LEU A 420 -3.31 16.25 -11.33
N TYR A 421 -4.33 15.41 -11.54
CA TYR A 421 -5.56 15.82 -12.24
C TYR A 421 -6.73 16.18 -11.31
N THR A 422 -6.74 15.70 -10.06
CA THR A 422 -7.84 15.99 -9.13
C THR A 422 -7.45 17.05 -8.12
N ARG A 423 -8.44 17.80 -7.62
CA ARG A 423 -8.26 18.76 -6.50
C ARG A 423 -8.43 18.10 -5.14
N PHE A 424 -8.40 16.76 -5.09
CA PHE A 424 -8.60 16.02 -3.87
C PHE A 424 -7.37 16.17 -2.95
N PRO A 425 -7.53 16.53 -1.67
CA PRO A 425 -6.41 16.86 -0.80
C PRO A 425 -5.59 15.65 -0.30
N LEU A 426 -6.03 14.42 -0.56
CA LEU A 426 -5.44 13.18 -0.01
C LEU A 426 -5.28 12.07 -1.07
N PRO A 427 -4.58 12.33 -2.18
CA PRO A 427 -4.56 11.44 -3.34
C PRO A 427 -3.95 10.07 -3.02
N CYS A 428 -2.84 10.03 -2.27
CA CYS A 428 -2.15 8.78 -1.92
C CYS A 428 -3.00 7.86 -1.02
N TYR A 429 -3.65 8.43 -0.01
CA TYR A 429 -4.50 7.67 0.92
C TYR A 429 -5.75 7.12 0.25
N MET A 430 -6.36 7.92 -0.64
CA MET A 430 -7.49 7.45 -1.44
C MET A 430 -7.08 6.32 -2.38
N ALA A 431 -5.91 6.40 -3.01
CA ALA A 431 -5.42 5.35 -3.89
C ALA A 431 -5.28 3.99 -3.17
N VAL A 432 -4.77 4.00 -1.92
CA VAL A 432 -4.70 2.78 -1.09
C VAL A 432 -6.10 2.24 -0.77
N LEU A 433 -7.05 3.09 -0.38
CA LEU A 433 -8.43 2.67 -0.12
C LEU A 433 -9.12 2.06 -1.34
N VAL A 434 -8.94 2.68 -2.52
CA VAL A 434 -9.51 2.16 -3.76
C VAL A 434 -8.90 0.80 -4.10
N MET A 435 -7.58 0.67 -4.01
CA MET A 435 -6.91 -0.60 -4.31
C MET A 435 -7.19 -1.69 -3.29
N ASN A 436 -7.42 -1.35 -2.02
CA ASN A 436 -7.88 -2.30 -1.00
C ASN A 436 -9.20 -2.98 -1.42
N THR A 437 -10.13 -2.25 -2.07
CA THR A 437 -11.37 -2.82 -2.61
C THR A 437 -11.11 -3.90 -3.66
N PHE A 438 -10.06 -3.73 -4.46
CA PHE A 438 -9.69 -4.65 -5.53
C PHE A 438 -8.78 -5.81 -5.08
N SER A 439 -8.30 -5.83 -3.83
CA SER A 439 -7.35 -6.84 -3.35
C SER A 439 -7.90 -8.26 -3.50
N LEU A 440 -9.18 -8.47 -3.13
CA LEU A 440 -9.88 -9.74 -3.28
C LEU A 440 -10.00 -10.19 -4.74
N THR A 441 -10.23 -9.25 -5.65
CA THR A 441 -10.31 -9.52 -7.09
C THR A 441 -8.94 -9.92 -7.65
N ILE A 442 -7.87 -9.24 -7.21
CA ILE A 442 -6.49 -9.55 -7.59
C ILE A 442 -6.10 -10.95 -7.10
N ASP A 443 -6.45 -11.32 -5.88
CA ASP A 443 -6.18 -12.66 -5.34
C ASP A 443 -6.99 -13.76 -6.08
N ARG A 444 -8.20 -13.44 -6.56
CA ARG A 444 -8.96 -14.38 -7.41
C ARG A 444 -8.30 -14.62 -8.77
N LEU A 445 -7.60 -13.62 -9.32
CA LEU A 445 -6.89 -13.75 -10.60
C LEU A 445 -5.64 -14.63 -10.48
N TRP A 446 -4.91 -14.55 -9.36
CA TRP A 446 -3.74 -15.39 -9.07
C TRP A 446 -3.97 -16.31 -7.88
N ARG A 447 -4.96 -17.20 -7.96
CA ARG A 447 -5.12 -18.26 -6.94
C ARG A 447 -3.87 -19.16 -6.90
N PRO A 448 -3.27 -19.41 -5.73
CA PRO A 448 -2.23 -20.41 -5.58
C PRO A 448 -2.75 -21.75 -6.10
N ARG A 449 -2.03 -22.40 -7.01
CA ARG A 449 -2.40 -23.74 -7.46
C ARG A 449 -2.28 -24.69 -6.27
N ALA A 450 -3.35 -25.39 -5.93
CA ALA A 450 -3.29 -26.42 -4.90
C ALA A 450 -2.24 -27.46 -5.29
N PHE A 451 -1.35 -27.76 -4.35
CA PHE A 451 -0.28 -28.74 -4.53
C PHE A 451 -0.89 -30.11 -4.87
N GLY A 452 -0.38 -30.80 -5.89
CA GLY A 452 -0.83 -32.15 -6.27
C GLY A 452 -1.83 -32.26 -7.42
N ILE A 453 -2.29 -31.15 -8.03
CA ILE A 453 -3.13 -31.22 -9.25
C ILE A 453 -2.22 -31.19 -10.49
N THR A 454 -2.11 -32.31 -11.21
CA THR A 454 -1.42 -32.36 -12.51
C THR A 454 -2.08 -31.41 -13.50
N ARG A 455 -1.26 -30.80 -14.38
CA ARG A 455 -1.63 -29.75 -15.35
C ARG A 455 -2.88 -30.07 -16.19
N TRP A 456 -3.16 -31.36 -16.37
CA TRP A 456 -4.32 -31.89 -17.10
C TRP A 456 -5.65 -31.83 -16.33
N ALA A 457 -5.66 -32.03 -15.01
CA ALA A 457 -6.89 -32.06 -14.21
C ALA A 457 -7.47 -30.66 -13.92
N ALA A 458 -6.65 -29.61 -14.04
CA ALA A 458 -7.11 -28.22 -13.91
C ALA A 458 -7.86 -27.72 -15.14
N LEU A 459 -7.50 -28.22 -16.34
CA LEU A 459 -8.15 -27.84 -17.61
C LEU A 459 -9.51 -28.54 -17.80
N THR A 460 -9.67 -29.78 -17.30
CA THR A 460 -10.93 -30.52 -17.42
C THR A 460 -12.03 -30.02 -16.48
N LYS A 461 -11.69 -29.36 -15.36
CA LYS A 461 -12.70 -28.77 -14.46
C LYS A 461 -13.49 -27.60 -15.07
N TRP A 462 -13.01 -27.00 -16.15
CA TRP A 462 -13.75 -25.97 -16.89
C TRP A 462 -14.87 -26.53 -17.77
N HIS A 463 -14.84 -27.83 -18.10
CA HIS A 463 -15.83 -28.47 -19.00
C HIS A 463 -16.97 -29.19 -18.26
N VAL A 464 -17.04 -29.14 -16.93
CA VAL A 464 -18.08 -29.83 -16.13
C VAL A 464 -19.01 -28.82 -15.42
N ARG A 465 -19.01 -27.57 -15.86
CA ARG A 465 -20.00 -26.55 -15.47
C ARG A 465 -20.60 -25.91 -16.71
N THR A 466 -21.34 -26.72 -17.46
CA THR A 466 -22.40 -26.28 -18.37
C THR A 466 -23.57 -27.21 -18.19
#